data_AF-A0A7L8SJB3-F1
#
_entry.id   AF-A0A7L8SJB3-F1
#
_cell.length_a   1.000
_cell.length_b   1.000
_cell.length_c   1.000
_cell.angle_alpha   90.00
_cell.angle_beta   90.00
_cell.angle_gamma   90.00
#
_symmetry.space_group_name_H-M   'P 1'
#
loop_
_entity.id
_entity.type
_entity.pdbx_description
1 polymer ?
#
loop_
_entity_poly.entity_id
_entity_poly.type
_entity_poly.pdbx_seq_one_letter_code
_entity_poly.pdbx_strand_id
1 'polypeptide(L)'
;MRLGVLVYVDDKKEIVDEFHWLYRSMIVSGVFARGGELIAVCHPNVIAQLPTDDRIVVIPGLPFADQHAEWAGYGYINSIANLCDPAVLAVCRSYDAILKTDCDTFVAPALASFEPTGLCFGFGAYAYQEEVRRKLSECSARWGFPHSGLHNVGASVLGPTEFVGNFVQAQLDYCHKLLDEEFRDVQGEWPGWCKNVLTMYAGELALRRTYPQRCSLGLLDHLPYADRTLGGDVLHIHGWHTDQYWSKHHFRAGAYDHMAPGDIDRTTLGGYCHWLAVTPTDDLRAGAGGA
;
A
#
# COMPACT_ATOMS: atom_id res chain seq x y z
N MET A 1 -18.44 1.37 10.20
CA MET A 1 -17.17 2.09 10.10
C MET A 1 -17.07 2.82 8.76
N ARG A 2 -16.74 4.11 8.76
CA ARG A 2 -16.36 4.88 7.56
C ARG A 2 -14.87 4.68 7.29
N LEU A 3 -14.53 4.04 6.17
CA LEU A 3 -13.15 3.70 5.79
C LEU A 3 -12.58 4.71 4.78
N GLY A 4 -11.40 5.25 5.05
CA GLY A 4 -10.62 5.98 4.04
C GLY A 4 -9.51 5.08 3.49
N VAL A 5 -9.46 4.86 2.18
CA VAL A 5 -8.32 4.21 1.52
C VAL A 5 -7.37 5.31 1.05
N LEU A 6 -6.18 5.39 1.62
CA LEU A 6 -5.20 6.46 1.40
C LEU A 6 -4.07 5.96 0.49
N VAL A 7 -3.82 6.66 -0.61
CA VAL A 7 -2.81 6.29 -1.61
C VAL A 7 -2.08 7.51 -2.16
N TYR A 8 -0.82 7.32 -2.56
CA TYR A 8 -0.05 8.30 -3.34
C TYR A 8 -0.02 7.91 -4.82
N VAL A 9 -0.30 8.87 -5.71
CA VAL A 9 -0.33 8.67 -7.17
C VAL A 9 0.71 9.58 -7.84
N ASP A 10 1.79 8.99 -8.34
CA ASP A 10 2.89 9.70 -9.00
C ASP A 10 2.60 9.97 -10.49
N ASP A 11 3.41 10.84 -11.12
CA ASP A 11 3.32 11.14 -12.56
C ASP A 11 3.94 10.05 -13.46
N LYS A 12 3.41 8.83 -13.33
CA LYS A 12 3.80 7.68 -14.15
C LYS A 12 2.56 6.96 -14.63
N LYS A 13 2.53 6.65 -15.93
CA LYS A 13 1.40 5.97 -16.56
C LYS A 13 1.07 4.67 -15.83
N GLU A 14 2.08 3.91 -15.44
CA GLU A 14 1.95 2.63 -14.74
C GLU A 14 1.23 2.78 -13.40
N ILE A 15 1.50 3.88 -12.68
CA ILE A 15 0.90 4.16 -11.37
C ILE A 15 -0.54 4.63 -11.53
N VAL A 16 -0.86 5.36 -12.61
CA VAL A 16 -2.24 5.70 -12.97
C VAL A 16 -3.01 4.42 -13.32
N ASP A 17 -2.47 3.53 -14.14
CA ASP A 17 -3.11 2.25 -14.49
C ASP A 17 -3.37 1.40 -13.23
N GLU A 18 -2.39 1.34 -12.32
CA GLU A 18 -2.48 0.68 -11.01
C GLU A 18 -3.57 1.32 -10.13
N PHE A 19 -3.65 2.66 -10.08
CA PHE A 19 -4.72 3.35 -9.36
C PHE A 19 -6.11 2.92 -9.85
N HIS A 20 -6.28 2.72 -11.16
CA HIS A 20 -7.53 2.19 -11.72
C HIS A 20 -7.80 0.74 -11.28
N TRP A 21 -6.78 -0.07 -10.95
CA TRP A 21 -6.99 -1.40 -10.36
C TRP A 21 -7.58 -1.29 -8.96
N LEU A 22 -6.95 -0.49 -8.10
CA LEU A 22 -7.42 -0.24 -6.73
C LEU A 22 -8.84 0.32 -6.74
N TYR A 23 -9.09 1.36 -7.55
CA TYR A 23 -10.40 1.97 -7.68
C TYR A 23 -11.49 0.97 -8.11
N ARG A 24 -11.23 0.17 -9.15
CA ARG A 24 -12.15 -0.88 -9.60
C ARG A 24 -12.39 -1.94 -8.54
N SER A 25 -11.37 -2.31 -7.77
CA SER A 25 -11.50 -3.24 -6.65
C SER A 25 -12.40 -2.68 -5.54
N MET A 26 -12.39 -1.36 -5.27
CA MET A 26 -13.27 -0.72 -4.30
C MET A 26 -14.75 -0.70 -4.72
N ILE A 27 -15.02 -0.66 -6.03
CA ILE A 27 -16.38 -0.84 -6.57
C ILE A 27 -16.86 -2.26 -6.27
N VAL A 28 -16.08 -3.26 -6.65
CA VAL A 28 -16.51 -4.67 -6.61
C VAL A 28 -16.52 -5.24 -5.19
N SER A 29 -15.57 -4.84 -4.33
CA SER A 29 -15.52 -5.27 -2.94
C SER A 29 -16.68 -4.75 -2.09
N GLY A 30 -17.44 -3.76 -2.56
CA GLY A 30 -18.50 -3.12 -1.79
C GLY A 30 -18.00 -2.08 -0.79
N VAL A 31 -16.70 -1.74 -0.78
CA VAL A 31 -16.15 -0.69 0.08
C VAL A 31 -16.85 0.64 -0.18
N PHE A 32 -17.01 1.04 -1.44
CA PHE A 32 -17.75 2.25 -1.79
C PHE A 32 -19.23 2.18 -1.38
N ALA A 33 -19.88 1.02 -1.56
CA ALA A 33 -21.29 0.83 -1.17
C ALA A 33 -21.52 0.94 0.34
N ARG A 34 -20.46 0.71 1.14
CA ARG A 34 -20.47 0.85 2.60
C ARG A 34 -20.05 2.24 3.09
N GLY A 35 -19.90 3.21 2.17
CA GLY A 35 -19.51 4.58 2.48
C GLY A 35 -18.01 4.76 2.69
N GLY A 36 -17.18 3.81 2.24
CA GLY A 36 -15.74 4.03 2.13
C GLY A 36 -15.42 5.01 0.99
N GLU A 37 -14.29 5.70 1.09
CA GLU A 37 -13.81 6.68 0.10
C GLU A 37 -12.33 6.46 -0.21
N LEU A 38 -11.90 6.89 -1.39
CA LEU A 38 -10.51 6.81 -1.84
C LEU A 38 -9.87 8.20 -1.74
N ILE A 39 -8.88 8.35 -0.85
CA ILE A 39 -8.11 9.57 -0.64
C ILE A 39 -6.85 9.46 -1.50
N ALA A 40 -6.83 10.18 -2.62
CA ALA A 40 -5.75 10.16 -3.59
C ALA A 40 -4.88 11.43 -3.44
N VAL A 41 -3.70 11.27 -2.84
CA VAL A 41 -2.67 12.32 -2.84
C VAL A 41 -1.89 12.18 -4.13
N CYS A 42 -2.01 13.11 -5.06
CA CYS A 42 -1.56 12.88 -6.43
C CYS A 42 -0.77 14.04 -7.02
N HIS A 43 0.15 13.66 -7.90
CA HIS A 43 0.86 14.61 -8.74
C HIS A 43 -0.15 15.44 -9.56
N PRO A 44 -0.05 16.78 -9.62
CA PRO A 44 -1.04 17.62 -10.31
C PRO A 44 -1.32 17.21 -11.77
N ASN A 45 -0.31 16.72 -12.49
CA ASN A 45 -0.43 16.28 -13.89
C ASN A 45 -1.33 15.06 -14.11
N VAL A 46 -1.55 14.22 -13.08
CA VAL A 46 -2.35 13.00 -13.25
C VAL A 46 -3.81 13.15 -12.83
N ILE A 47 -4.18 14.28 -12.22
CA ILE A 47 -5.55 14.52 -11.72
C ILE A 47 -6.60 14.30 -12.80
N ALA A 48 -6.36 14.82 -14.00
CA ALA A 48 -7.28 14.70 -15.13
C ALA A 48 -7.41 13.26 -15.69
N GLN A 49 -6.51 12.35 -15.28
CA GLN A 49 -6.49 10.95 -15.68
C GLN A 49 -7.18 10.04 -14.64
N LEU A 50 -7.49 10.56 -13.45
CA LEU A 50 -8.23 9.84 -12.42
C LEU A 50 -9.72 9.78 -12.79
N PRO A 51 -10.45 8.74 -12.34
CA PRO A 51 -11.90 8.67 -12.49
C PRO A 51 -12.58 9.90 -11.89
N THR A 52 -13.59 10.43 -12.59
CA THR A 52 -14.50 11.42 -12.01
C THR A 52 -15.55 10.70 -11.19
N ASP A 53 -15.37 10.71 -9.87
CA ASP A 53 -16.22 10.03 -8.90
C ASP A 53 -16.21 10.81 -7.58
N ASP A 54 -17.38 11.08 -7.00
CA ASP A 54 -17.54 11.87 -5.78
C ASP A 54 -16.99 11.16 -4.53
N ARG A 55 -16.76 9.84 -4.63
CA ARG A 55 -16.14 9.02 -3.58
C ARG A 55 -14.61 9.06 -3.61
N ILE A 56 -14.02 9.84 -4.52
CA ILE A 56 -12.57 10.07 -4.57
C ILE A 56 -12.27 11.49 -4.04
N VAL A 57 -11.55 11.56 -2.93
CA VAL A 57 -11.00 12.82 -2.42
C VAL A 57 -9.62 13.03 -3.04
N VAL A 58 -9.50 14.00 -3.94
CA VAL A 58 -8.25 14.33 -4.63
C VAL A 58 -7.51 15.43 -3.88
N ILE A 59 -6.25 15.18 -3.53
CA ILE A 59 -5.37 16.14 -2.87
C ILE A 59 -4.11 16.32 -3.73
N PRO A 60 -3.96 17.48 -4.42
CA PRO A 60 -2.77 17.73 -5.22
C PRO A 60 -1.52 17.84 -4.34
N GLY A 61 -0.44 17.17 -4.72
CA GLY A 61 0.85 17.27 -4.04
C GLY A 61 2.01 16.98 -4.98
N LEU A 62 2.98 17.90 -5.04
CA LEU A 62 4.24 17.64 -5.74
C LEU A 62 5.04 16.56 -4.99
N PRO A 63 5.87 15.76 -5.68
CA PRO A 63 6.67 14.72 -5.03
C PRO A 63 7.55 15.32 -3.93
N PHE A 64 7.57 14.68 -2.76
CA PHE A 64 8.40 15.15 -1.65
C PHE A 64 9.89 15.15 -1.99
N ALA A 65 10.37 14.10 -2.68
CA ALA A 65 11.77 13.99 -3.08
C ALA A 65 12.26 15.11 -4.00
N ASP A 66 11.35 15.73 -4.78
CA ASP A 66 11.68 16.84 -5.68
C ASP A 66 11.84 18.17 -4.92
N GLN A 67 11.29 18.26 -3.71
CA GLN A 67 11.34 19.43 -2.85
C GLN A 67 12.44 19.34 -1.78
N HIS A 68 13.02 18.16 -1.59
CA HIS A 68 13.96 17.85 -0.51
C HIS A 68 15.22 17.14 -1.06
N ALA A 69 16.30 17.90 -1.20
CA ALA A 69 17.52 17.45 -1.90
C ALA A 69 18.19 16.21 -1.27
N GLU A 70 18.05 15.99 0.04
CA GLU A 70 18.55 14.81 0.73
C GLU A 70 17.89 13.50 0.24
N TRP A 71 16.71 13.60 -0.39
CA TRP A 71 15.96 12.48 -0.96
C TRP A 71 16.13 12.35 -2.48
N ALA A 72 17.02 13.13 -3.10
CA ALA A 72 17.26 13.07 -4.53
C ALA A 72 17.56 11.63 -4.99
N GLY A 73 16.83 11.18 -6.01
CA GLY A 73 16.94 9.82 -6.56
C GLY A 73 16.24 8.72 -5.75
N TYR A 74 15.55 9.04 -4.66
CA TYR A 74 14.81 8.09 -3.83
C TYR A 74 13.30 8.36 -3.84
N GLY A 75 12.63 8.09 -4.97
CA GLY A 75 11.20 8.39 -5.15
C GLY A 75 10.25 7.61 -4.23
N TYR A 76 10.69 6.51 -3.61
CA TYR A 76 9.85 5.73 -2.69
C TYR A 76 9.42 6.53 -1.44
N ILE A 77 10.16 7.60 -1.07
CA ILE A 77 9.75 8.46 0.04
C ILE A 77 8.43 9.19 -0.23
N ASN A 78 8.09 9.43 -1.51
CA ASN A 78 6.90 10.18 -1.87
C ASN A 78 5.62 9.51 -1.35
N SER A 79 5.54 8.18 -1.39
CA SER A 79 4.40 7.42 -0.87
C SER A 79 4.31 7.37 0.66
N ILE A 80 5.26 7.97 1.37
CA ILE A 80 5.25 8.13 2.83
C ILE A 80 5.08 9.61 3.19
N ALA A 81 5.97 10.47 2.71
CA ALA A 81 6.05 11.85 3.12
C ALA A 81 4.87 12.69 2.63
N ASN A 82 4.41 12.49 1.38
CA ASN A 82 3.22 13.18 0.88
C ASN A 82 1.96 12.79 1.68
N LEU A 83 1.91 11.56 2.22
CA LEU A 83 0.79 11.10 3.05
C LEU A 83 0.82 11.65 4.49
N CYS A 84 1.98 12.18 4.91
CA CYS A 84 2.16 12.81 6.22
C CYS A 84 1.85 14.31 6.20
N ASP A 85 1.51 14.90 5.05
CA ASP A 85 1.16 16.31 4.96
C ASP A 85 0.01 16.65 5.94
N PRO A 86 0.10 17.73 6.72
CA PRO A 86 -0.93 18.10 7.69
C PRO A 86 -2.34 18.23 7.11
N ALA A 87 -2.48 18.66 5.85
CA ALA A 87 -3.75 18.75 5.15
C ALA A 87 -4.31 17.37 4.80
N VAL A 88 -3.45 16.42 4.40
CA VAL A 88 -3.83 15.02 4.16
C VAL A 88 -4.29 14.38 5.47
N LEU A 89 -3.51 14.52 6.54
CA LEU A 89 -3.86 14.02 7.87
C LEU A 89 -5.15 14.65 8.40
N ALA A 90 -5.45 15.91 8.03
CA ALA A 90 -6.71 16.55 8.37
C ALA A 90 -7.92 15.91 7.70
N VAL A 91 -7.81 15.52 6.43
CA VAL A 91 -8.84 14.75 5.73
C VAL A 91 -9.00 13.38 6.37
N CYS A 92 -7.90 12.67 6.66
CA CYS A 92 -7.95 11.35 7.29
C CYS A 92 -8.75 11.34 8.61
N ARG A 93 -8.73 12.43 9.38
CA ARG A 93 -9.49 12.57 10.64
C ARG A 93 -11.01 12.48 10.50
N SER A 94 -11.58 12.57 9.29
CA SER A 94 -13.03 12.36 9.08
C SER A 94 -13.47 10.90 8.94
N TYR A 95 -12.53 9.96 9.01
CA TYR A 95 -12.76 8.53 8.88
C TYR A 95 -12.56 7.81 10.21
N ASP A 96 -13.25 6.69 10.41
CA ASP A 96 -13.07 5.85 11.60
C ASP A 96 -11.78 5.03 11.52
N ALA A 97 -11.47 4.54 10.31
CA ALA A 97 -10.26 3.79 10.00
C ALA A 97 -9.65 4.23 8.67
N ILE A 98 -8.34 4.05 8.55
CA ILE A 98 -7.59 4.31 7.32
C ILE A 98 -6.89 3.03 6.87
N LEU A 99 -7.01 2.70 5.59
CA LEU A 99 -6.09 1.80 4.88
C LEU A 99 -5.09 2.65 4.11
N LYS A 100 -3.86 2.82 4.60
CA LYS A 100 -2.76 3.31 3.77
C LYS A 100 -2.29 2.14 2.92
N THR A 101 -2.26 2.32 1.60
CA THR A 101 -1.80 1.30 0.66
C THR A 101 -1.15 1.95 -0.57
N ASP A 102 -0.67 1.12 -1.49
CA ASP A 102 -0.06 1.52 -2.75
C ASP A 102 -1.06 1.33 -3.91
N CYS A 103 -0.83 2.00 -5.05
CA CYS A 103 -1.72 1.90 -6.20
C CYS A 103 -1.79 0.47 -6.77
N ASP A 104 -0.71 -0.30 -6.68
CA ASP A 104 -0.57 -1.63 -7.28
C ASP A 104 -1.24 -2.74 -6.46
N THR A 105 -2.36 -2.41 -5.83
CA THR A 105 -3.06 -3.25 -4.89
C THR A 105 -4.54 -3.38 -5.22
N PHE A 106 -5.19 -4.36 -4.61
CA PHE A 106 -6.59 -4.68 -4.78
C PHE A 106 -7.20 -4.91 -3.41
N VAL A 107 -8.33 -4.27 -3.14
CA VAL A 107 -9.14 -4.61 -1.97
C VAL A 107 -10.13 -5.72 -2.33
N ALA A 108 -10.35 -6.64 -1.40
CA ALA A 108 -11.25 -7.77 -1.58
C ALA A 108 -12.55 -7.59 -0.79
N PRO A 109 -13.64 -8.31 -1.11
CA PRO A 109 -14.95 -8.13 -0.49
C PRO A 109 -14.96 -8.18 1.05
N ALA A 110 -14.08 -8.98 1.65
CA ALA A 110 -13.99 -9.10 3.10
C ALA A 110 -13.59 -7.78 3.79
N LEU A 111 -12.91 -6.86 3.09
CA LEU A 111 -12.54 -5.56 3.65
C LEU A 111 -13.76 -4.70 4.00
N ALA A 112 -14.85 -4.80 3.23
CA ALA A 112 -16.02 -3.92 3.37
C ALA A 112 -16.76 -4.06 4.71
N SER A 113 -16.57 -5.17 5.41
CA SER A 113 -17.14 -5.44 6.74
C SER A 113 -16.09 -5.63 7.84
N PHE A 114 -14.80 -5.53 7.51
CA PHE A 114 -13.72 -5.71 8.48
C PHE A 114 -13.52 -4.43 9.30
N GLU A 115 -13.47 -4.56 10.63
CA GLU A 115 -13.22 -3.44 11.54
C GLU A 115 -11.94 -3.71 12.36
N PRO A 116 -10.85 -2.94 12.14
CA PRO A 116 -9.60 -3.15 12.84
C PRO A 116 -9.67 -2.62 14.28
N THR A 117 -9.21 -3.42 15.25
CA THR A 117 -9.07 -3.00 16.67
C THR A 117 -7.66 -2.52 17.02
N GLY A 118 -6.72 -2.65 16.07
CA GLY A 118 -5.32 -2.24 16.15
C GLY A 118 -4.76 -2.03 14.74
N LEU A 119 -3.43 -2.02 14.60
CA LEU A 119 -2.79 -1.91 13.29
C LEU A 119 -2.66 -3.27 12.61
N CYS A 120 -3.25 -3.42 11.44
CA CYS A 120 -3.15 -4.59 10.59
C CYS A 120 -2.19 -4.27 9.45
N PHE A 121 -1.09 -5.00 9.37
CA PHE A 121 -0.06 -4.81 8.36
C PHE A 121 -0.09 -5.91 7.32
N GLY A 122 0.37 -5.56 6.13
CA GLY A 122 0.81 -6.56 5.16
C GLY A 122 2.22 -7.05 5.44
N PHE A 123 2.72 -7.93 4.59
CA PHE A 123 4.03 -8.55 4.76
C PHE A 123 5.02 -8.00 3.74
N GLY A 124 6.21 -7.55 4.14
CA GLY A 124 7.14 -6.80 3.29
C GLY A 124 8.31 -7.58 2.66
N ALA A 125 8.57 -8.83 3.07
CA ALA A 125 9.59 -9.73 2.49
C ALA A 125 11.02 -9.17 2.27
N TYR A 126 11.52 -8.28 3.13
CA TYR A 126 12.87 -7.72 3.01
C TYR A 126 13.89 -8.21 4.04
N ALA A 127 13.43 -8.74 5.16
CA ALA A 127 14.25 -9.15 6.30
C ALA A 127 14.41 -10.67 6.34
N TYR A 128 14.88 -11.27 5.24
CA TYR A 128 15.26 -12.68 5.19
C TYR A 128 16.72 -12.92 5.56
N GLN A 129 17.59 -11.94 5.30
CA GLN A 129 18.98 -12.04 5.67
C GLN A 129 19.20 -11.64 7.13
N GLU A 130 20.06 -12.39 7.82
CA GLU A 130 20.40 -12.14 9.21
C GLU A 130 21.04 -10.75 9.39
N GLU A 131 21.80 -10.27 8.41
CA GLU A 131 22.37 -8.92 8.43
C GLU A 131 21.31 -7.84 8.58
N VAL A 132 20.22 -7.91 7.79
CA VAL A 132 19.13 -6.94 7.83
C VAL A 132 18.45 -6.95 9.20
N ARG A 133 18.15 -8.13 9.74
CA ARG A 133 17.52 -8.29 11.05
C ARG A 133 18.39 -7.74 12.18
N ARG A 134 19.70 -8.02 12.11
CA ARG A 134 20.70 -7.50 13.05
C ARG A 134 20.75 -5.98 12.99
N LYS A 135 20.86 -5.39 11.79
CA LYS A 135 20.90 -3.93 11.59
C LYS A 135 19.66 -3.23 12.12
N LEU A 136 18.48 -3.77 11.86
CA LEU A 136 17.22 -3.25 12.42
C LEU A 136 17.22 -3.32 13.94
N SER A 137 17.70 -4.44 14.51
CA SER A 137 17.80 -4.60 15.97
C SER A 137 18.79 -3.63 16.60
N GLU A 138 19.94 -3.40 15.96
CA GLU A 138 20.97 -2.43 16.38
C GLU A 138 20.44 -1.00 16.33
N CYS A 139 19.76 -0.60 15.25
CA CYS A 139 19.13 0.72 15.12
C CYS A 139 18.07 0.91 16.22
N SER A 140 17.15 -0.03 16.36
CA SER A 140 16.07 -0.01 17.34
C SER A 140 16.61 0.10 18.78
N ALA A 141 17.65 -0.69 19.12
CA ALA A 141 18.31 -0.63 20.42
C ALA A 141 19.03 0.71 20.66
N ARG A 142 19.78 1.20 19.66
CA ARG A 142 20.49 2.49 19.73
C ARG A 142 19.52 3.66 19.93
N TRP A 143 18.30 3.55 19.43
CA TRP A 143 17.26 4.57 19.55
C TRP A 143 16.36 4.42 20.78
N GLY A 144 16.67 3.48 21.68
CA GLY A 144 16.04 3.36 23.00
C GLY A 144 14.78 2.50 23.04
N PHE A 145 14.49 1.72 22.00
CA PHE A 145 13.37 0.78 21.98
C PHE A 145 13.82 -0.58 21.41
N PRO A 146 14.28 -1.53 22.25
CA PRO A 146 14.80 -2.81 21.77
C PRO A 146 13.80 -3.55 20.85
N HIS A 147 14.30 -4.12 19.77
CA HIS A 147 13.48 -4.82 18.78
C HIS A 147 12.83 -6.09 19.38
N SER A 148 11.60 -6.42 18.96
CA SER A 148 10.85 -7.60 19.48
C SER A 148 10.83 -8.81 18.57
N GLY A 149 11.62 -8.80 17.50
CA GLY A 149 11.74 -9.90 16.53
C GLY A 149 10.62 -9.97 15.49
N LEU A 150 9.67 -9.03 15.50
CA LEU A 150 8.66 -8.91 14.44
C LEU A 150 9.30 -8.22 13.22
N HIS A 151 9.54 -9.00 12.18
CA HIS A 151 10.20 -8.53 10.96
C HIS A 151 9.27 -8.57 9.75
N ASN A 152 9.63 -7.84 8.68
CA ASN A 152 8.93 -7.80 7.40
C ASN A 152 7.56 -7.10 7.50
N VAL A 153 7.51 -5.96 8.19
CA VAL A 153 6.32 -5.10 8.19
C VAL A 153 6.10 -4.54 6.78
N GLY A 154 4.94 -4.80 6.18
CA GLY A 154 4.58 -4.39 4.82
C GLY A 154 4.35 -2.88 4.66
N ALA A 155 4.19 -2.45 3.41
CA ALA A 155 3.92 -1.05 3.06
C ALA A 155 2.47 -0.65 3.35
N SER A 156 1.55 -1.62 3.33
CA SER A 156 0.14 -1.42 3.60
C SER A 156 -0.15 -1.53 5.10
N VAL A 157 -0.95 -0.60 5.61
CA VAL A 157 -1.42 -0.59 7.00
C VAL A 157 -2.89 -0.16 7.07
N LEU A 158 -3.69 -0.98 7.76
CA LEU A 158 -5.08 -0.71 8.09
C LEU A 158 -5.21 -0.54 9.59
N GLY A 159 -5.95 0.46 10.05
CA GLY A 159 -6.22 0.60 11.48
C GLY A 159 -7.12 1.78 11.81
N PRO A 160 -7.42 1.98 13.10
CA PRO A 160 -8.05 3.21 13.57
C PRO A 160 -7.27 4.42 13.09
N THR A 161 -7.98 5.47 12.65
CA THR A 161 -7.38 6.65 12.01
C THR A 161 -6.26 7.28 12.82
N GLU A 162 -6.44 7.42 14.14
CA GLU A 162 -5.41 7.97 15.02
C GLU A 162 -4.13 7.11 15.01
N PHE A 163 -4.29 5.79 14.97
CA PHE A 163 -3.15 4.87 15.04
C PHE A 163 -2.35 4.91 13.74
N VAL A 164 -3.05 4.92 12.60
CA VAL A 164 -2.42 5.05 11.28
C VAL A 164 -1.73 6.41 11.16
N GLY A 165 -2.39 7.49 11.57
CA GLY A 165 -1.81 8.84 11.56
C GLY A 165 -0.53 8.95 12.41
N ASN A 166 -0.51 8.36 13.61
CA ASN A 166 0.68 8.32 14.45
C ASN A 166 1.78 7.43 13.86
N PHE A 167 1.40 6.31 13.24
CA PHE A 167 2.34 5.39 12.58
C PHE A 167 3.04 6.05 11.39
N VAL A 168 2.31 6.68 10.46
CA VAL A 168 2.92 7.26 9.24
C VAL A 168 3.86 8.41 9.56
N GLN A 169 3.51 9.25 10.55
CA GLN A 169 4.41 10.31 11.04
C GLN A 169 5.69 9.72 11.63
N ALA A 170 5.58 8.70 12.49
CA ALA A 170 6.75 8.01 13.03
C ALA A 170 7.58 7.32 11.93
N GLN A 171 6.93 6.79 10.89
CA GLN A 171 7.61 6.21 9.73
C GLN A 171 8.44 7.26 8.99
N LEU A 172 7.91 8.45 8.76
CA LEU A 172 8.65 9.54 8.14
C LEU A 172 9.85 9.97 9.00
N ASP A 173 9.68 10.08 10.32
CA ASP A 173 10.78 10.41 11.25
C ASP A 173 11.92 9.37 11.12
N TYR A 174 11.58 8.08 11.08
CA TYR A 174 12.58 7.03 10.91
C TYR A 174 13.15 6.93 9.50
N CYS A 175 12.41 7.35 8.47
CA CYS A 175 12.96 7.53 7.14
C CYS A 175 14.13 8.53 7.19
N HIS A 176 13.90 9.72 7.76
CA HIS A 176 14.95 10.73 7.91
C HIS A 176 16.13 10.20 8.74
N LYS A 177 15.84 9.52 9.85
CA LYS A 177 16.89 9.01 10.74
C LYS A 177 17.74 7.90 10.11
N LEU A 178 17.13 6.95 9.39
CA LEU A 178 17.85 5.92 8.65
C LEU A 178 18.67 6.53 7.52
N LEU A 179 18.11 7.50 6.80
CA LEU A 179 18.84 8.20 5.75
C LEU A 179 20.08 8.88 6.34
N ASP A 180 19.95 9.53 7.50
CA ASP A 180 21.01 10.27 8.15
C ASP A 180 22.14 9.38 8.71
N GLU A 181 21.75 8.31 9.43
CA GLU A 181 22.67 7.48 10.21
C GLU A 181 23.21 6.26 9.44
N GLU A 182 22.43 5.69 8.51
CA GLU A 182 22.76 4.40 7.88
C GLU A 182 22.99 4.51 6.37
N PHE A 183 22.33 5.47 5.69
CA PHE A 183 22.32 5.56 4.22
C PHE A 183 22.75 6.91 3.64
N ARG A 184 23.41 7.75 4.45
CA ARG A 184 23.89 9.07 4.03
C ARG A 184 24.94 8.94 2.94
N ASP A 185 25.92 8.08 3.19
CA ASP A 185 27.09 7.87 2.32
C ASP A 185 27.14 6.45 1.72
N VAL A 186 26.20 5.58 2.10
CA VAL A 186 26.17 4.16 1.71
C VAL A 186 24.82 3.82 1.10
N GLN A 187 24.84 3.21 -0.09
CA GLN A 187 23.61 2.73 -0.74
C GLN A 187 23.26 1.29 -0.32
N GLY A 188 24.26 0.46 -0.04
CA GLY A 188 24.07 -0.97 0.22
C GLY A 188 23.64 -1.75 -1.02
N GLU A 189 23.46 -3.06 -0.86
CA GLU A 189 23.15 -3.98 -1.97
C GLU A 189 21.92 -4.83 -1.67
N TRP A 190 21.13 -5.11 -2.70
CA TRP A 190 19.97 -6.00 -2.61
C TRP A 190 20.28 -7.36 -3.24
N PRO A 191 19.89 -8.48 -2.60
CA PRO A 191 19.27 -8.56 -1.28
C PRO A 191 20.29 -8.27 -0.16
N GLY A 192 19.88 -7.56 0.90
CA GLY A 192 20.77 -7.13 1.98
C GLY A 192 20.32 -5.81 2.62
N TRP A 193 21.20 -5.20 3.42
CA TRP A 193 20.97 -3.86 4.00
C TRP A 193 21.13 -2.80 2.90
N CYS A 194 20.02 -2.32 2.35
CA CYS A 194 20.00 -1.50 1.14
C CYS A 194 19.05 -0.29 1.27
N LYS A 195 19.51 0.88 0.83
CA LYS A 195 18.75 2.14 0.84
C LYS A 195 17.44 2.01 0.07
N ASN A 196 17.39 1.19 -0.99
CA ASN A 196 16.17 0.97 -1.78
C ASN A 196 14.97 0.48 -0.94
N VAL A 197 15.24 -0.10 0.24
CA VAL A 197 14.23 -0.68 1.14
C VAL A 197 14.01 0.17 2.41
N LEU A 198 14.62 1.35 2.47
CA LEU A 198 14.62 2.24 3.64
C LEU A 198 13.22 2.55 4.19
N THR A 199 12.22 2.85 3.34
CA THR A 199 10.85 3.13 3.80
C THR A 199 10.21 1.94 4.52
N MET A 200 10.57 0.71 4.14
CA MET A 200 10.07 -0.50 4.77
C MET A 200 10.75 -0.74 6.12
N TYR A 201 12.07 -0.53 6.20
CA TYR A 201 12.83 -0.55 7.45
C TYR A 201 12.27 0.48 8.45
N ALA A 202 11.99 1.70 7.95
CA ALA A 202 11.39 2.77 8.76
C ALA A 202 10.00 2.39 9.27
N GLY A 203 9.18 1.69 8.47
CA GLY A 203 7.87 1.18 8.88
C GLY A 203 7.96 0.19 10.04
N GLU A 204 8.92 -0.74 10.00
CA GLU A 204 9.14 -1.68 11.11
C GLU A 204 9.56 -0.98 12.40
N LEU A 205 10.47 -0.01 12.31
CA LEU A 205 10.94 0.77 13.45
C LEU A 205 9.82 1.68 14.00
N ALA A 206 8.97 2.24 13.13
CA ALA A 206 7.79 3.02 13.49
C ALA A 206 6.74 2.20 14.24
N LEU A 207 6.45 0.99 13.76
CA LEU A 207 5.55 0.06 14.45
C LEU A 207 6.09 -0.24 15.86
N ARG A 208 7.40 -0.50 15.98
CA ARG A 208 8.00 -0.81 17.26
C ARG A 208 7.86 0.33 18.27
N ARG A 209 7.98 1.58 17.81
CA ARG A 209 7.86 2.77 18.66
C ARG A 209 6.42 3.10 19.09
N THR A 210 5.43 2.70 18.30
CA THR A 210 4.04 3.17 18.45
C THR A 210 3.16 2.13 19.14
N TYR A 211 2.79 1.05 18.44
CA TYR A 211 1.77 0.10 18.88
C TYR A 211 2.20 -1.38 18.80
N PRO A 212 3.39 -1.76 19.33
CA PRO A 212 3.95 -3.10 19.14
C PRO A 212 3.12 -4.24 19.74
N GLN A 213 2.17 -3.95 20.64
CA GLN A 213 1.28 -4.93 21.27
C GLN A 213 -0.13 -4.94 20.69
N ARG A 214 -0.46 -4.00 19.81
CA ARG A 214 -1.79 -3.85 19.20
C ARG A 214 -1.68 -3.90 17.68
N CYS A 215 -1.02 -4.94 17.18
CA CYS A 215 -0.84 -5.15 15.76
C CYS A 215 -0.99 -6.61 15.33
N SER A 216 -1.27 -6.80 14.04
CA SER A 216 -1.25 -8.08 13.36
C SER A 216 -0.47 -7.94 12.05
N LEU A 217 0.34 -8.94 11.71
CA LEU A 217 1.15 -8.96 10.50
C LEU A 217 0.64 -10.04 9.54
N GLY A 218 0.54 -9.71 8.26
CA GLY A 218 0.12 -10.63 7.19
C GLY A 218 -1.40 -10.73 6.99
N LEU A 219 -2.17 -9.78 7.53
CA LEU A 219 -3.61 -9.64 7.22
C LEU A 219 -3.84 -8.89 5.91
N LEU A 220 -2.86 -8.10 5.47
CA LEU A 220 -2.86 -7.42 4.18
C LEU A 220 -1.75 -7.99 3.28
N ASP A 221 -1.71 -7.50 2.04
CA ASP A 221 -0.69 -7.82 1.04
C ASP A 221 -0.63 -9.32 0.72
N HIS A 222 -1.81 -9.94 0.58
CA HIS A 222 -1.88 -11.30 0.06
C HIS A 222 -1.27 -11.37 -1.34
N LEU A 223 -0.63 -12.51 -1.63
CA LEU A 223 0.05 -12.72 -2.90
C LEU A 223 -0.97 -13.13 -3.97
N PRO A 224 -1.00 -12.48 -5.16
CA PRO A 224 -1.96 -12.79 -6.21
C PRO A 224 -1.75 -14.18 -6.80
N TYR A 225 -0.54 -14.72 -6.68
CA TYR A 225 -0.17 -16.06 -7.16
C TYR A 225 -0.30 -17.16 -6.09
N ALA A 226 -0.88 -16.86 -4.93
CA ALA A 226 -1.15 -17.89 -3.94
C ALA A 226 -2.16 -18.91 -4.48
N ASP A 227 -1.84 -20.20 -4.35
CA ASP A 227 -2.71 -21.32 -4.75
C ASP A 227 -3.84 -21.51 -3.74
N ARG A 228 -4.79 -20.56 -3.73
CA ARG A 228 -5.98 -20.58 -2.89
C ARG A 228 -7.11 -19.76 -3.49
N THR A 229 -8.32 -20.04 -3.01
CA THR A 229 -9.51 -19.27 -3.35
C THR A 229 -9.56 -17.93 -2.60
N LEU A 230 -10.24 -16.97 -3.22
CA LEU A 230 -10.58 -15.67 -2.63
C LEU A 230 -11.63 -15.91 -1.53
N GLY A 231 -11.14 -15.97 -0.29
CA GLY A 231 -11.95 -16.25 0.89
C GLY A 231 -12.33 -15.00 1.68
N GLY A 232 -13.16 -15.21 2.71
CA GLY A 232 -13.56 -14.16 3.67
C GLY A 232 -12.44 -13.67 4.59
N ASP A 233 -11.24 -14.27 4.51
CA ASP A 233 -10.04 -13.86 5.23
C ASP A 233 -9.08 -13.01 4.39
N VAL A 234 -9.35 -12.83 3.09
CA VAL A 234 -8.52 -12.01 2.20
C VAL A 234 -9.08 -10.60 2.16
N LEU A 235 -8.37 -9.66 2.80
CA LEU A 235 -8.77 -8.24 2.84
C LEU A 235 -8.17 -7.43 1.69
N HIS A 236 -6.93 -7.75 1.34
CA HIS A 236 -6.07 -6.91 0.51
C HIS A 236 -5.04 -7.77 -0.22
N ILE A 237 -4.86 -7.55 -1.53
CA ILE A 237 -3.91 -8.27 -2.38
C ILE A 237 -2.94 -7.25 -2.96
N HIS A 238 -1.64 -7.57 -2.95
CA HIS A 238 -0.60 -6.67 -3.48
C HIS A 238 0.03 -7.28 -4.74
N GLY A 239 0.06 -6.52 -5.84
CA GLY A 239 0.67 -6.91 -7.11
C GLY A 239 2.19 -6.99 -7.09
N TRP A 240 2.73 -7.92 -6.31
CA TRP A 240 4.16 -8.13 -6.14
C TRP A 240 4.87 -8.51 -7.44
N HIS A 241 6.18 -8.25 -7.46
CA HIS A 241 7.05 -8.72 -8.52
C HIS A 241 7.16 -10.25 -8.44
N THR A 242 6.70 -10.91 -9.49
CA THR A 242 6.69 -12.37 -9.62
C THR A 242 6.65 -12.73 -11.10
N ASP A 243 7.08 -13.95 -11.43
CA ASP A 243 6.90 -14.54 -12.76
C ASP A 243 5.69 -15.49 -12.79
N GLN A 244 5.00 -15.67 -11.64
CA GLN A 244 3.82 -16.52 -11.54
C GLN A 244 2.54 -15.76 -11.95
N TYR A 245 1.51 -16.50 -12.35
CA TYR A 245 0.19 -15.93 -12.60
C TYR A 245 -0.48 -15.58 -11.26
N TRP A 246 -0.95 -14.36 -11.01
CA TRP A 246 -0.95 -13.14 -11.82
C TRP A 246 0.27 -12.25 -11.52
N SER A 247 0.92 -11.73 -12.57
CA SER A 247 2.07 -10.83 -12.49
C SER A 247 1.80 -9.52 -13.23
N LYS A 248 1.99 -8.38 -12.56
CA LYS A 248 1.82 -7.06 -13.19
C LYS A 248 2.80 -6.79 -14.34
N HIS A 249 4.00 -7.39 -14.29
CA HIS A 249 4.99 -7.27 -15.37
C HIS A 249 4.57 -8.04 -16.60
N HIS A 250 4.10 -9.28 -16.43
CA HIS A 250 3.54 -10.08 -17.52
C HIS A 250 2.27 -9.45 -18.10
N PHE A 251 1.40 -8.90 -17.24
CA PHE A 251 0.22 -8.16 -17.66
C PHE A 251 0.59 -6.96 -18.56
N ARG A 252 1.53 -6.12 -18.13
CA ARG A 252 2.01 -4.97 -18.93
C ARG A 252 2.68 -5.36 -20.24
N ALA A 253 3.31 -6.53 -20.27
CA ALA A 253 3.93 -7.07 -21.47
C ALA A 253 2.92 -7.72 -22.44
N GLY A 254 1.61 -7.68 -22.14
CA GLY A 254 0.56 -8.27 -22.97
C GLY A 254 0.51 -9.80 -22.91
N ALA A 255 1.18 -10.43 -21.93
CA ALA A 255 1.24 -11.89 -21.84
C ALA A 255 -0.14 -12.54 -21.62
N TYR A 256 -1.12 -11.77 -21.17
CA TYR A 256 -2.47 -12.24 -20.87
C TYR A 256 -3.53 -11.80 -21.90
N ASP A 257 -3.15 -11.08 -22.97
CA ASP A 257 -4.08 -10.50 -23.96
C ASP A 257 -4.92 -11.55 -24.71
N HIS A 258 -4.49 -12.80 -24.68
CA HIS A 258 -5.19 -13.94 -25.27
C HIS A 258 -6.36 -14.44 -24.40
N MET A 259 -6.49 -13.99 -23.15
CA MET A 259 -7.53 -14.41 -22.22
C MET A 259 -8.69 -13.42 -22.25
N ALA A 260 -9.89 -13.89 -22.63
CA ALA A 260 -11.07 -13.03 -22.58
C ALA A 260 -11.50 -12.79 -21.12
N PRO A 261 -12.05 -11.60 -20.75
CA PRO A 261 -12.48 -11.33 -19.38
C PRO A 261 -13.53 -12.30 -18.79
N GLY A 262 -14.26 -13.01 -19.66
CA GLY A 262 -15.22 -14.05 -19.26
C GLY A 262 -14.57 -15.38 -18.85
N ASP A 263 -13.34 -15.64 -19.33
CA ASP A 263 -12.62 -16.89 -19.09
C ASP A 263 -11.71 -16.83 -17.85
N ILE A 264 -11.59 -15.64 -17.23
CA ILE A 264 -10.75 -15.43 -16.05
C ILE A 264 -11.48 -15.98 -14.81
N ASP A 265 -10.86 -16.94 -14.12
CA ASP A 265 -11.40 -17.50 -12.87
C ASP A 265 -11.27 -16.50 -11.69
N ARG A 266 -12.36 -15.77 -11.46
CA ARG A 266 -12.49 -14.74 -10.40
C ARG A 266 -12.52 -15.31 -8.99
N THR A 267 -12.62 -16.64 -8.83
CA THR A 267 -12.61 -17.28 -7.52
C THR A 267 -11.20 -17.43 -6.95
N THR A 268 -10.17 -17.24 -7.78
CA THR A 268 -8.76 -17.20 -7.37
C THR A 268 -8.29 -15.77 -7.11
N LEU A 269 -7.25 -15.58 -6.29
CA LEU A 269 -6.68 -14.26 -6.03
C LEU A 269 -6.13 -13.63 -7.33
N GLY A 270 -5.39 -14.42 -8.11
CA GLY A 270 -4.77 -13.96 -9.36
C GLY A 270 -5.80 -13.64 -10.43
N GLY A 271 -6.83 -14.49 -10.58
CA GLY A 271 -7.91 -14.21 -11.51
C GLY A 271 -8.78 -13.02 -11.09
N TYR A 272 -9.00 -12.79 -9.80
CA TYR A 272 -9.65 -11.56 -9.31
C TYR A 272 -8.86 -10.31 -9.71
N CYS A 273 -7.53 -10.31 -9.49
CA CYS A 273 -6.65 -9.20 -9.89
C CYS A 273 -6.64 -8.99 -11.41
N HIS A 274 -6.50 -10.09 -12.17
CA HIS A 274 -6.48 -10.05 -13.63
C HIS A 274 -7.78 -9.48 -14.18
N TRP A 275 -8.92 -10.02 -13.75
CA TRP A 275 -10.23 -9.58 -14.19
C TRP A 275 -10.45 -8.09 -13.88
N LEU A 276 -10.07 -7.62 -12.69
CA LEU A 276 -10.13 -6.20 -12.34
C LEU A 276 -9.18 -5.35 -13.18
N ALA A 277 -8.01 -5.87 -13.58
CA ALA A 277 -7.06 -5.12 -14.40
C ALA A 277 -7.58 -4.90 -15.84
N VAL A 278 -8.29 -5.87 -16.42
CA VAL A 278 -8.79 -5.81 -17.82
C VAL A 278 -10.20 -5.27 -17.98
N THR A 279 -11.06 -5.39 -16.96
CA THR A 279 -12.50 -5.08 -17.12
C THR A 279 -12.75 -3.58 -17.04
N PRO A 280 -13.40 -2.96 -18.05
CA PRO A 280 -13.76 -1.54 -18.00
C PRO A 280 -14.61 -1.19 -16.77
N THR A 281 -14.38 -0.01 -16.22
CA THR A 281 -15.08 0.48 -15.02
C THR A 281 -16.60 0.47 -15.16
N ASP A 282 -17.13 0.85 -16.32
CA ASP A 282 -18.57 0.96 -16.54
C ASP A 282 -19.27 -0.40 -16.49
N ASP A 283 -18.60 -1.45 -16.98
CA ASP A 283 -19.11 -2.83 -16.92
C ASP A 283 -19.19 -3.34 -15.47
N LEU A 284 -18.24 -2.93 -14.62
CA LEU A 284 -18.23 -3.27 -13.19
C LEU A 284 -19.38 -2.59 -12.43
N ARG A 285 -19.65 -1.33 -12.74
CA ARG A 285 -20.74 -0.57 -12.09
C ARG A 285 -22.11 -1.14 -12.45
N ALA A 286 -22.32 -1.55 -13.71
CA ALA A 286 -23.56 -2.18 -14.15
C ALA A 286 -23.85 -3.50 -13.42
N GLY A 287 -22.80 -4.30 -13.14
CA GLY A 287 -22.92 -5.53 -12.36
C GLY A 287 -23.12 -5.31 -10.85
N ALA A 288 -22.51 -4.26 -10.28
CA ALA A 288 -22.59 -3.97 -8.85
C ALA A 288 -23.93 -3.31 -8.43
N GLY A 289 -24.63 -2.64 -9.35
CA GLY A 289 -25.93 -2.01 -9.10
C GLY A 289 -27.15 -2.95 -9.20
N GLY A 290 -26.92 -4.25 -9.47
CA GLY A 290 -27.97 -5.25 -9.66
C GLY A 290 -28.13 -6.28 -8.53
N ALA A 291 -27.51 -6.04 -7.37
CA ALA A 291 -27.58 -6.92 -6.19
C ALA A 291 -28.23 -6.22 -4.98
#